data_AF-A0A9E5FNC9-F1
#
_entry.id   AF-A0A9E5FNC9-F1
#
_cell.length_a   1.000
_cell.length_b   1.000
_cell.length_c   1.000
_cell.angle_alpha   90.00
_cell.angle_beta   90.00
_cell.angle_gamma   90.00
#
_symmetry.space_group_name_H-M   'P 1'
#
loop_
_entity.id
_entity.type
_entity.pdbx_description
1 polymer ?
#
loop_
_entity_poly.entity_id
_entity_poly.type
_entity_poly.pdbx_seq_one_letter_code
_entity_poly.pdbx_strand_id
1 'polypeptide(L)'
;MISGHLYIPRQGDRELFTDYYNDFMKLGDLELENANVSAKKTGLFGVHQQGLRLLALYKASNDKGVTSSIKVEGNSLISFV
;
A
#
# COMPACT_ATOMS: atom_id res chain seq x y z
N MET A 1 -4.06 -1.36 22.87
CA MET A 1 -3.05 -2.00 22.00
C MET A 1 -2.81 -1.06 20.84
N ILE A 2 -1.63 -0.43 20.78
CA ILE A 2 -1.25 0.44 19.65
C ILE A 2 -0.13 -0.30 18.92
N SER A 3 -0.47 -0.96 17.81
CA SER A 3 0.49 -1.68 16.97
C SER A 3 1.19 -0.72 16.01
N GLY A 4 1.90 0.29 16.52
CA GLY A 4 2.61 1.24 15.67
C GLY A 4 3.87 0.62 15.06
N HIS A 5 3.91 0.46 13.73
CA HIS A 5 5.10 -0.01 13.02
C HIS A 5 5.95 1.20 12.60
N LEU A 6 7.02 1.50 13.34
CA LEU A 6 7.96 2.60 13.05
C LEU A 6 8.46 2.55 11.58
N TYR A 7 8.08 3.53 10.76
CA TYR A 7 8.66 3.70 9.42
C TYR A 7 10.09 4.25 9.53
N ILE A 8 11.07 3.42 9.18
CA ILE A 8 12.48 3.82 9.05
C ILE A 8 12.77 3.99 7.56
N PRO A 9 12.88 5.22 7.04
CA PRO A 9 13.18 5.44 5.62
C PRO A 9 14.54 4.84 5.27
N ARG A 10 14.60 4.08 4.19
CA ARG A 10 15.83 3.49 3.63
C ARG A 10 16.15 4.11 2.28
N GLN A 11 17.43 4.09 1.91
CA GLN A 11 17.83 4.48 0.56
C GLN A 11 17.13 3.57 -0.47
N GLY A 12 16.57 4.17 -1.51
CA GLY A 12 15.80 3.47 -2.54
C GLY A 12 14.30 3.34 -2.26
N ASP A 13 13.82 3.70 -1.06
CA ASP A 13 12.39 3.60 -0.73
C ASP A 13 11.49 4.43 -1.64
N ARG A 14 11.97 5.64 -1.97
CA ARG A 14 11.23 6.57 -2.83
C ARG A 14 11.13 6.03 -4.25
N GLU A 15 12.21 5.45 -4.77
CA GLU A 15 12.24 4.83 -6.10
C GLU A 15 11.31 3.62 -6.15
N LEU A 16 11.46 2.70 -5.19
CA LEU A 16 10.59 1.53 -5.04
C LEU A 16 9.11 1.91 -4.92
N PHE A 17 8.79 2.92 -4.12
CA PHE A 17 7.43 3.43 -3.99
C PHE A 17 6.90 3.98 -5.32
N THR A 18 7.70 4.81 -6.00
CA THR A 18 7.33 5.40 -7.29
C THR A 18 7.11 4.32 -8.35
N ASP A 19 7.96 3.30 -8.39
CA ASP A 19 7.82 2.17 -9.32
C ASP A 19 6.52 1.41 -9.07
N TYR A 20 6.24 1.03 -7.82
CA TYR A 20 4.99 0.36 -7.46
C TYR A 20 3.77 1.22 -7.78
N TYR A 21 3.81 2.52 -7.48
CA TYR A 21 2.72 3.43 -7.78
C TYR A 21 2.46 3.53 -9.28
N ASN A 22 3.52 3.70 -10.08
CA ASN A 22 3.40 3.77 -11.53
C ASN A 22 2.83 2.48 -12.11
N ASP A 23 3.23 1.33 -11.58
CA ASP A 23 2.67 0.04 -11.99
C ASP A 23 1.18 -0.07 -11.66
N PHE A 24 0.75 0.33 -10.46
CA PHE A 24 -0.67 0.37 -10.12
C PHE A 24 -1.46 1.39 -10.94
N MET A 25 -0.87 2.53 -11.31
CA MET A 25 -1.52 3.53 -12.14
C MET A 25 -1.76 3.05 -13.59
N LYS A 26 -1.00 2.07 -14.07
CA LYS A 26 -1.23 1.44 -15.39
C LYS A 26 -2.41 0.46 -15.38
N LEU A 27 -2.81 -0.05 -14.21
CA LEU A 27 -3.89 -1.04 -14.07
C LEU A 27 -5.26 -0.39 -14.28
N GLY A 28 -6.22 -1.14 -14.83
CA GLY A 28 -7.63 -0.73 -14.85
C GLY A 28 -8.26 -0.79 -13.45
N ASP A 29 -9.43 -0.17 -13.27
CA ASP A 29 -10.10 -0.09 -11.96
C ASP A 29 -10.38 -1.48 -11.35
N LEU A 30 -10.85 -2.44 -12.16
CA LEU A 30 -11.11 -3.82 -11.73
C LEU A 30 -9.83 -4.55 -11.28
N GLU A 31 -8.71 -4.30 -11.95
CA GLU A 31 -7.42 -4.89 -11.59
C GLU A 31 -6.91 -4.31 -10.26
N LEU A 32 -7.16 -3.02 -10.04
CA LEU A 32 -6.83 -2.32 -8.81
C LEU A 32 -7.67 -2.84 -7.62
N GLU A 33 -8.95 -3.11 -7.84
CA GLU A 33 -9.83 -3.76 -6.85
C GLU A 33 -9.30 -5.17 -6.50
N ASN A 34 -8.95 -5.97 -7.51
CA ASN A 34 -8.38 -7.30 -7.31
C ASN A 34 -7.04 -7.24 -6.55
N ALA A 35 -6.23 -6.21 -6.79
CA ALA A 35 -4.99 -5.98 -6.03
C ALA A 35 -5.28 -5.66 -4.56
N ASN A 36 -6.30 -4.83 -4.28
CA ASN A 36 -6.74 -4.53 -2.90
C ASN A 36 -7.26 -5.79 -2.18
N VAL A 37 -8.08 -6.60 -2.85
CA VAL A 37 -8.57 -7.88 -2.31
C VAL A 37 -7.42 -8.85 -2.02
N SER A 38 -6.44 -8.92 -2.92
CA SER A 38 -5.26 -9.78 -2.77
C SER A 38 -4.35 -9.31 -1.63
N ALA A 39 -4.18 -8.00 -1.49
CA ALA A 39 -3.42 -7.40 -0.39
C ALA A 39 -3.98 -7.80 0.98
N LYS A 40 -5.31 -7.79 1.13
CA LYS A 40 -6.00 -8.23 2.37
C LYS A 40 -5.73 -9.71 2.70
N LYS A 41 -5.59 -10.57 1.69
CA LYS A 41 -5.31 -12.02 1.88
C LYS A 41 -3.86 -12.31 2.25
N THR A 42 -2.92 -11.46 1.81
CA THR A 42 -1.49 -11.76 1.93
C THR A 42 -0.95 -11.53 3.36
N GLY A 43 -1.65 -10.76 4.20
CA GLY A 43 -1.17 -10.40 5.54
C GLY A 43 0.09 -9.52 5.52
N LEU A 44 0.46 -8.92 6.66
CA LEU A 44 1.69 -8.10 6.78
C LEU A 44 2.83 -8.96 7.33
N PHE A 45 3.76 -9.38 6.47
CA PHE A 45 4.92 -10.17 6.87
C PHE A 45 6.18 -9.31 7.05
N GLY A 46 6.11 -8.22 7.84
CA GLY A 46 7.28 -7.48 8.34
C GLY A 46 8.33 -6.98 7.31
N VAL A 47 8.09 -7.14 6.01
CA VAL A 47 9.04 -6.80 4.95
C VAL A 47 8.78 -5.36 4.51
N HIS A 48 9.81 -4.52 4.68
CA HIS A 48 9.80 -3.10 4.37
C HIS A 48 9.22 -2.77 2.98
N GLN A 49 9.61 -3.55 1.95
CA GLN A 49 9.09 -3.39 0.58
C GLN A 49 7.60 -3.68 0.45
N GLN A 50 7.05 -4.62 1.23
CA GLN A 50 5.61 -4.89 1.22
C GLN A 50 4.84 -3.69 1.77
N GLY A 51 5.35 -3.03 2.81
CA GLY A 51 4.78 -1.79 3.34
C GLY A 51 4.76 -0.68 2.28
N LEU A 52 5.88 -0.47 1.58
CA LEU A 52 5.97 0.51 0.48
C LEU A 52 4.97 0.19 -0.65
N ARG A 53 4.87 -1.08 -1.04
CA ARG A 53 3.93 -1.54 -2.08
C ARG A 53 2.47 -1.31 -1.67
N LEU A 54 2.11 -1.61 -0.43
CA LEU A 54 0.75 -1.39 0.09
C LEU A 54 0.42 0.10 0.19
N LEU A 55 1.38 0.94 0.60
CA LEU A 55 1.23 2.38 0.60
C LEU A 55 1.02 2.92 -0.83
N ALA A 56 1.78 2.41 -1.80
CA ALA A 56 1.64 2.77 -3.20
C ALA A 56 0.26 2.37 -3.75
N LEU A 57 -0.23 1.17 -3.41
CA LEU A 57 -1.57 0.70 -3.79
C LEU A 57 -2.67 1.57 -3.18
N TYR A 58 -2.56 1.92 -1.89
CA TYR A 58 -3.49 2.84 -1.23
C TYR A 58 -3.54 4.19 -1.95
N LYS A 59 -2.38 4.77 -2.26
CA LYS A 59 -2.30 6.04 -2.99
C LYS A 59 -2.92 5.95 -4.38
N ALA A 60 -2.56 4.93 -5.16
CA ALA A 60 -3.10 4.72 -6.51
C ALA A 60 -4.63 4.52 -6.49
N SER A 61 -5.15 3.80 -5.49
CA SER A 61 -6.59 3.59 -5.33
C SER A 61 -7.33 4.90 -5.05
N ASN A 62 -6.81 5.72 -4.14
CA ASN A 62 -7.40 7.04 -3.85
C ASN A 62 -7.33 7.99 -5.05
N ASP A 63 -6.18 8.04 -5.74
CA ASP A 63 -6.00 8.91 -6.90
C ASP A 63 -6.94 8.52 -8.06
N LYS A 64 -7.31 7.24 -8.18
CA LYS A 64 -8.31 6.72 -9.15
C LYS A 64 -9.75 6.72 -8.65
N GLY A 65 -10.00 7.04 -7.39
CA GLY A 65 -11.34 6.95 -6.80
C GLY A 65 -11.85 5.51 -6.59
N VAL A 66 -10.94 4.53 -6.60
CA VAL A 66 -11.25 3.12 -6.32
C VAL A 66 -11.22 2.88 -4.81
N THR A 67 -12.18 2.11 -4.30
CA THR A 67 -12.26 1.82 -2.86
C THR A 67 -11.05 1.02 -2.42
N SER A 68 -10.18 1.64 -1.60
CA SER A 68 -9.03 0.94 -1.03
C SER A 68 -9.46 0.06 0.14
N SER A 69 -8.97 -1.18 0.17
CA SER A 69 -9.10 -2.08 1.33
C SER A 69 -8.02 -1.81 2.39
N ILE A 70 -7.15 -0.83 2.13
CA ILE A 70 -6.06 -0.42 3.00
C ILE A 70 -6.44 0.93 3.62
N LYS A 71 -6.29 1.05 4.93
CA LYS A 71 -6.36 2.31 5.65
C LYS A 71 -4.98 2.67 6.15
N VAL A 72 -4.57 3.92 5.94
CA VAL A 72 -3.36 4.49 6.52
C VAL A 72 -3.79 5.43 7.64
N GLU A 73 -3.47 5.07 8.89
CA GLU A 73 -3.84 5.85 10.07
C GLU A 73 -2.63 6.59 10.66
N GLY A 74 -2.74 7.92 10.73
CA GLY A 74 -1.76 8.79 11.40
C GLY A 74 -0.34 8.62 10.87
N ASN A 75 0.62 8.51 11.79
CA ASN A 75 2.05 8.53 11.46
C ASN A 75 2.64 7.18 11.06
N SER A 76 1.94 6.06 11.24
CA SER A 76 2.42 4.72 10.84
C SER A 76 1.41 3.65 11.27
N LEU A 77 0.45 3.30 10.40
CA LEU A 77 -0.29 2.03 10.51
C LEU A 77 -1.08 1.80 9.23
N ILE A 78 -0.63 0.83 8.43
CA ILE A 78 -1.45 0.22 7.39
C ILE A 78 -2.34 -0.80 8.11
N SER A 79 -3.64 -0.55 8.16
CA SER A 79 -4.66 -1.50 8.61
C SER A 79 -5.50 -1.98 7.43
N PHE A 80 -5.92 -3.24 7.48
CA PHE A 80 -6.87 -3.78 6.51
C PHE A 80 -8.30 -3.66 7.09
N VAL A 81 -9.23 -3.18 6.28
CA VAL A 81 -10.67 -3.12 6.58
C VAL A 81 -11.39 -4.25 5.88
#